data_AF-A0A6N0NWV8-F1
#
_entry.id   AF-A0A6N0NWV8-F1
#
_cell.length_a   1.000
_cell.length_b   1.000
_cell.length_c   1.000
_cell.angle_alpha   90.00
_cell.angle_beta   90.00
_cell.angle_gamma   90.00
#
_symmetry.space_group_name_H-M   'P 1'
#
loop_
_entity.id
_entity.type
_entity.pdbx_description
1 polymer ?
#
loop_
_entity_poly.entity_id
_entity_poly.type
_entity_poly.pdbx_seq_one_letter_code
_entity_poly.pdbx_strand_id
1 'polypeptide(L)'
;MANGRTFLYLGVLLAIVGIILLAVGTTTWTYPREVFAVNGMNLVTGSTTPNYFFNFIGLAILLFGVGSLLSHVELGRRSKR
;
A
#
# COMPACT_ATOMS: atom_id res chain seq x y z
N MET A 1 14.70 23.04 -10.42
CA MET A 1 15.38 21.73 -10.62
C MET A 1 15.37 21.02 -9.28
N ALA A 2 14.64 19.90 -9.14
CA ALA A 2 14.62 19.16 -7.88
C ALA A 2 16.02 18.56 -7.63
N ASN A 3 16.59 18.87 -6.47
CA ASN A 3 17.96 18.49 -6.11
C ASN A 3 18.04 16.96 -6.01
N GLY A 4 19.13 16.32 -6.47
CA GLY A 4 19.21 14.85 -6.53
C GLY A 4 18.96 14.15 -5.18
N ARG A 5 19.34 14.82 -4.07
CA ARG A 5 19.09 14.36 -2.70
C ARG A 5 17.59 14.38 -2.34
N THR A 6 16.82 15.32 -2.88
CA THR A 6 15.38 15.43 -2.65
C THR A 6 14.64 14.21 -3.19
N PHE A 7 15.00 13.70 -4.37
CA PHE A 7 14.42 12.46 -4.92
C PHE A 7 14.73 11.23 -4.07
N LEU A 8 15.93 11.15 -3.52
CA LEU A 8 16.31 10.06 -2.62
C LEU A 8 15.49 10.11 -1.33
N TYR A 9 15.41 11.27 -0.66
CA TYR A 9 14.63 11.41 0.57
C TYR A 9 13.13 11.17 0.35
N LEU A 10 12.57 11.68 -0.76
CA LEU A 10 11.18 11.41 -1.13
C LEU A 10 10.96 9.91 -1.36
N GLY A 11 11.87 9.24 -2.09
CA GLY A 11 11.78 7.81 -2.36
C GLY A 11 11.81 6.96 -1.09
N VAL A 12 12.73 7.24 -0.17
CA VAL A 12 12.81 6.55 1.14
C VAL A 12 11.54 6.79 1.95
N LEU A 13 11.08 8.04 2.05
CA LEU A 13 9.87 8.38 2.79
C LEU A 13 8.64 7.63 2.25
N LEU A 14 8.45 7.64 0.93
CA LEU A 14 7.36 6.92 0.28
C LEU A 14 7.47 5.40 0.51
N ALA A 15 8.66 4.82 0.42
CA ALA A 15 8.85 3.40 0.69
C ALA A 15 8.45 3.02 2.13
N ILE A 16 8.85 3.83 3.12
CA ILE A 16 8.49 3.61 4.53
C ILE A 16 6.97 3.71 4.72
N VAL A 17 6.33 4.75 4.18
CA VAL A 17 4.87 4.93 4.26
C VAL A 17 4.14 3.76 3.58
N GLY A 18 4.63 3.31 2.42
CA GLY A 18 4.07 2.16 1.70
C GLY A 18 4.13 0.88 2.54
N ILE A 19 5.25 0.60 3.20
CA ILE A 19 5.40 -0.57 4.10
C ILE A 19 4.42 -0.50 5.26
N ILE A 20 4.29 0.67 5.90
CA ILE A 20 3.35 0.86 7.03
C ILE A 20 1.91 0.60 6.58
N LEU A 21 1.52 1.12 5.42
CA LEU A 21 0.17 0.93 4.89
C LEU A 21 -0.09 -0.52 4.46
N LEU A 22 0.90 -1.22 3.91
CA LEU A 22 0.80 -2.66 3.64
C LEU A 22 0.62 -3.46 4.92
N ALA A 23 1.35 -3.13 5.98
CA ALA A 23 1.17 -3.77 7.29
C ALA A 23 -0.26 -3.53 7.82
N VAL A 24 -0.79 -2.32 7.72
CA VAL A 24 -2.20 -2.03 8.06
C VAL A 24 -3.16 -2.80 7.14
N GLY A 25 -2.83 -2.98 5.87
CA GLY A 25 -3.60 -3.77 4.91
C GLY A 25 -3.72 -5.25 5.26
N THR A 26 -2.85 -5.79 6.13
CA THR A 26 -2.98 -7.17 6.64
C THR A 26 -4.11 -7.34 7.66
N THR A 27 -4.68 -6.24 8.15
CA THR A 27 -5.84 -6.27 9.05
C THR A 27 -7.12 -6.67 8.31
N THR A 28 -8.09 -7.17 9.07
CA THR A 28 -9.41 -7.51 8.57
C THR A 28 -10.46 -6.55 9.12
N TRP A 29 -11.50 -6.29 8.34
CA TRP A 29 -12.68 -5.57 8.78
C TRP A 29 -13.80 -6.57 9.08
N THR A 30 -14.41 -6.45 10.26
CA THR A 30 -15.52 -7.32 10.68
C THR A 30 -16.83 -6.56 10.55
N TYR A 31 -17.82 -7.16 9.90
CA TYR A 31 -19.14 -6.58 9.73
C TYR A 31 -20.23 -7.65 9.81
N PRO A 32 -21.45 -7.29 10.22
CA PRO A 32 -22.59 -8.18 10.13
C PRO A 32 -23.08 -8.27 8.68
N ARG A 33 -23.46 -9.46 8.23
CA ARG A 33 -24.01 -9.70 6.88
C ARG A 33 -25.29 -10.51 6.97
N GLU A 34 -26.29 -10.10 6.20
CA GLU A 34 -27.51 -10.87 6.00
C GLU A 34 -27.27 -12.02 5.00
N VAL A 35 -27.74 -13.22 5.36
CA VAL A 35 -27.67 -14.41 4.50
C VAL A 35 -29.07 -15.00 4.36
N PHE A 36 -29.50 -15.18 3.11
CA PHE A 36 -30.75 -15.87 2.81
C PHE A 36 -30.54 -17.39 2.96
N ALA A 37 -31.37 -18.01 3.79
CA ALA A 37 -31.48 -19.45 3.96
C ALA A 37 -32.89 -19.92 3.59
N VAL A 38 -33.09 -21.23 3.48
CA VAL A 38 -34.39 -21.84 3.12
C VAL A 38 -35.53 -21.38 4.05
N ASN A 39 -35.21 -21.00 5.30
CA ASN A 39 -36.17 -20.59 6.32
C ASN A 39 -36.21 -19.07 6.58
N GLY A 40 -35.65 -18.23 5.69
CA GLY A 40 -35.71 -16.77 5.81
C GLY A 40 -34.34 -16.08 5.76
N MET A 41 -34.26 -14.86 6.30
CA MET A 41 -33.05 -14.05 6.33
C MET A 41 -32.46 -14.08 7.74
N ASN A 42 -31.22 -14.56 7.86
CA ASN A 42 -30.50 -14.60 9.13
C ASN A 42 -29.32 -13.64 9.11
N LEU A 43 -29.18 -12.90 10.22
CA LEU A 43 -28.03 -12.04 10.46
C LEU A 43 -26.84 -12.86 10.95
N VAL A 44 -25.77 -12.92 10.15
CA VAL A 44 -24.52 -13.58 10.52
C VAL A 44 -23.54 -12.53 11.01
N THR A 45 -23.17 -12.64 12.29
CA THR A 45 -22.12 -11.82 12.91
C THR A 45 -20.74 -12.45 12.65
N GLY A 46 -19.69 -11.63 12.66
CA GLY A 46 -18.31 -12.13 12.48
C GLY A 46 -17.89 -12.38 11.03
N SER A 47 -18.59 -11.83 10.03
CA SER A 47 -18.08 -11.85 8.66
C SER A 47 -16.86 -10.92 8.57
N THR A 48 -15.72 -11.46 8.15
CA THR A 48 -14.48 -10.70 7.99
C THR A 48 -14.11 -10.56 6.52
N THR A 49 -13.70 -9.37 6.11
CA THR A 49 -13.06 -9.14 4.80
C THR A 49 -11.66 -8.56 4.98
N PRO A 50 -10.66 -9.00 4.20
CA PRO A 50 -9.34 -8.38 4.19
C PRO A 50 -9.40 -6.90 3.80
N ASN A 51 -8.47 -6.10 4.32
CA ASN A 51 -8.42 -4.67 4.02
C ASN A 51 -7.70 -4.37 2.70
N TYR A 52 -8.39 -4.64 1.59
CA TYR A 52 -7.83 -4.47 0.23
C TYR A 52 -7.49 -3.03 -0.12
N PHE A 53 -8.18 -2.04 0.47
CA PHE A 53 -7.94 -0.63 0.20
C PHE A 53 -6.55 -0.18 0.68
N PHE A 54 -6.20 -0.46 1.95
CA PHE A 54 -4.87 -0.14 2.47
C PHE A 54 -3.78 -0.96 1.79
N ASN A 55 -4.04 -2.22 1.42
CA ASN A 55 -3.10 -3.02 0.65
C ASN A 55 -2.80 -2.39 -0.72
N PHE A 56 -3.84 -1.98 -1.47
CA PHE A 56 -3.66 -1.38 -2.78
C PHE A 56 -2.91 -0.05 -2.72
N ILE A 57 -3.31 0.85 -1.82
CA ILE A 57 -2.66 2.15 -1.64
C ILE A 57 -1.22 1.97 -1.13
N GLY A 58 -1.01 1.09 -0.15
CA GLY A 58 0.31 0.79 0.38
C GLY A 58 1.25 0.26 -0.69
N LEU A 59 0.78 -0.67 -1.53
CA LEU A 59 1.55 -1.19 -2.67
C LEU A 59 1.89 -0.09 -3.66
N ALA A 60 0.92 0.74 -4.06
CA ALA A 60 1.14 1.83 -5.00
C ALA A 60 2.23 2.80 -4.48
N ILE A 61 2.09 3.26 -3.23
CA ILE A 61 3.04 4.18 -2.61
C ILE A 61 4.43 3.55 -2.48
N LEU A 62 4.51 2.26 -2.12
CA LEU A 62 5.77 1.53 -2.07
C LEU A 62 6.46 1.49 -3.44
N LEU A 63 5.72 1.17 -4.50
CA LEU A 63 6.24 1.12 -5.87
C LEU A 63 6.72 2.50 -6.35
N PHE A 64 6.01 3.58 -5.99
CA PHE A 64 6.49 4.94 -6.24
C PHE A 64 7.81 5.24 -5.51
N GLY A 65 7.92 4.83 -4.24
CA GLY A 65 9.15 4.99 -3.47
C GLY A 65 10.34 4.24 -4.07
N VAL A 66 10.13 2.96 -4.41
CA VAL A 66 11.13 2.11 -5.08
C VAL A 66 11.52 2.68 -6.44
N GLY A 67 10.55 3.12 -7.25
CA GLY A 67 10.80 3.74 -8.55
C GLY A 67 11.65 5.01 -8.45
N SER A 68 11.39 5.86 -7.44
CA SER A 68 12.19 7.05 -7.17
C SER A 68 13.65 6.71 -6.81
N LEU A 69 13.85 5.68 -5.97
CA LEU A 69 15.19 5.22 -5.59
C LEU A 69 15.96 4.64 -6.79
N LEU A 70 15.30 3.82 -7.62
CA LEU A 70 15.89 3.29 -8.84
C LEU A 70 16.27 4.41 -9.82
N SER A 71 15.40 5.40 -9.99
CA SER A 71 15.68 6.57 -10.83
C SER A 71 16.90 7.36 -10.32
N HIS A 72 17.02 7.55 -9.00
CA HIS A 72 18.17 8.22 -8.40
C HIS A 72 19.49 7.47 -8.69
N VAL A 73 19.49 6.14 -8.54
CA VAL A 73 20.67 5.31 -8.85
C VAL A 73 21.05 5.40 -10.32
N GLU A 74 20.07 5.34 -11.22
CA GLU A 74 20.31 5.42 -12.67
C GLU A 74 20.86 6.79 -13.09
N LEU A 75 20.31 7.89 -12.54
CA LEU A 75 20.83 9.24 -12.77
C LEU A 75 22.27 9.40 -12.27
N GLY A 76 22.59 8.83 -11.11
CA GLY A 76 23.94 8.81 -10.56
C GLY A 76 24.93 8.01 -11.41
N ARG A 77 24.48 6.94 -12.06
CA ARG A 77 25.29 6.16 -13.02
C ARG A 77 25.56 6.93 -14.31
N ARG A 78 24.53 7.58 -14.87
CA ARG A 78 24.68 8.40 -16.09
C ARG A 78 25.58 9.60 -15.90
N SER A 79 25.57 10.22 -14.71
CA SER A 79 26.46 11.37 -14.41
C SER A 79 27.93 10.99 -14.27
N LYS A 80 28.27 9.71 -14.08
CA LYS A 80 29.66 9.22 -13.94
C LYS A 80 30.28 8.73 -15.26
N ARG A 81 29.49 8.64 -16.33
CA ARG A 81 29.89 8.14 -17.64
C ARG A 81 30.03 9.31 -18.60
#